data_AF-A0A2H0SRX3-F1
#
_entry.id   AF-A0A2H0SRX3-F1
#
_cell.length_a   1.000
_cell.length_b   1.000
_cell.length_c   1.000
_cell.angle_alpha   90.00
_cell.angle_beta   90.00
_cell.angle_gamma   90.00
#
_symmetry.space_group_name_H-M   'P 1'
#
loop_
_entity.id
_entity.type
_entity.pdbx_description
1 polymer ?
#
loop_
_entity_poly.entity_id
_entity_poly.type
_entity_poly.pdbx_seq_one_letter_code
_entity_poly.pdbx_strand_id
1 'polypeptide(L)'
;MKALHFTISFVYACSKITVGLLLHPYQTMQSLVREHVFLWLALLPTAVFVLAKAVWFFVLVPIVRYIFSCSTSGFFGCDLISFIANWLVLFCVYWQILLLYLTLRFAIAFRE
;
A
#
# COMPACT_ATOMS: atom_id res chain seq x y z
N MET A 1 -20.30 21.77 9.58
CA MET A 1 -20.99 20.57 9.06
C MET A 1 -20.60 20.20 7.63
N LYS A 2 -20.55 21.14 6.65
CA LYS A 2 -20.16 20.84 5.25
C LYS A 2 -18.74 20.24 5.10
N ALA A 3 -17.77 20.75 5.87
CA ALA A 3 -16.40 20.24 5.85
C ALA A 3 -16.29 18.77 6.31
N LEU A 4 -17.07 18.36 7.32
CA LEU A 4 -17.10 16.98 7.82
C LEU A 4 -17.68 16.02 6.76
N HIS A 5 -18.74 16.43 6.08
CA HIS A 5 -19.33 15.62 5.01
C HIS A 5 -18.36 15.45 3.83
N PHE A 6 -17.62 16.51 3.49
CA PHE A 6 -16.62 16.46 2.42
C PHE A 6 -15.47 15.51 2.78
N THR A 7 -14.94 15.58 4.00
CA THR A 7 -13.85 14.68 4.43
C THR A 7 -14.29 13.22 4.48
N ILE A 8 -15.50 12.94 4.98
CA ILE A 8 -16.03 11.57 5.03
C ILE A 8 -16.20 11.01 3.61
N SER A 9 -16.81 11.77 2.69
CA SER A 9 -16.99 11.33 1.31
C SER A 9 -15.65 11.11 0.59
N PHE A 10 -14.67 11.98 0.85
CA PHE A 10 -13.33 11.84 0.29
C PHE A 10 -12.62 10.58 0.80
N VAL A 11 -12.64 10.35 2.12
CA VAL A 11 -12.05 9.15 2.73
C VAL A 11 -12.76 7.89 2.20
N TYR A 12 -14.08 7.91 2.12
CA TYR A 12 -14.86 6.79 1.57
C TYR A 12 -14.48 6.47 0.12
N ALA A 13 -14.34 7.49 -0.74
CA ALA A 13 -13.91 7.31 -2.11
C ALA A 13 -12.49 6.73 -2.20
N CYS A 14 -11.54 7.27 -1.42
CA CYS A 14 -10.17 6.76 -1.34
C CYS A 14 -10.13 5.29 -0.87
N SER A 15 -10.89 4.94 0.18
CA SER A 15 -10.95 3.56 0.67
C SER A 15 -11.56 2.61 -0.36
N LYS A 16 -12.64 3.01 -1.05
CA LYS A 16 -13.26 2.19 -2.10
C LYS A 16 -12.30 1.94 -3.25
N ILE A 17 -11.58 2.97 -3.70
CA ILE A 17 -10.56 2.84 -4.76
C ILE A 17 -9.41 1.94 -4.30
N THR A 18 -8.96 2.10 -3.05
CA THR A 18 -7.88 1.27 -2.47
C THR A 18 -8.27 -0.21 -2.46
N VAL A 19 -9.48 -0.53 -1.99
CA VAL A 19 -10.00 -1.91 -1.99
C VAL A 19 -10.18 -2.42 -3.42
N GLY A 20 -10.69 -1.58 -4.33
CA GLY A 20 -10.82 -1.91 -5.74
C GLY A 20 -9.48 -2.24 -6.39
N LEU A 21 -8.41 -1.48 -6.11
CA LEU A 21 -7.06 -1.74 -6.61
C LEU A 21 -6.47 -3.05 -6.08
N LEU A 22 -6.87 -3.46 -4.88
CA LEU A 22 -6.37 -4.67 -4.25
C LEU A 22 -7.10 -5.93 -4.74
N LEU A 23 -8.43 -5.86 -4.94
CA LEU A 23 -9.25 -7.00 -5.37
C LEU A 23 -9.38 -7.10 -6.90
N HIS A 24 -9.55 -5.97 -7.58
CA HIS A 24 -9.82 -5.88 -9.01
C HIS A 24 -8.95 -4.78 -9.66
N PRO A 25 -7.61 -4.95 -9.68
CA PRO A 25 -6.67 -3.93 -10.13
C PRO A 25 -6.91 -3.49 -11.57
N TYR A 26 -7.30 -4.41 -12.45
CA TYR A 26 -7.54 -4.12 -13.86
C TYR A 26 -8.71 -3.15 -14.08
N GLN A 27 -9.90 -3.50 -13.58
CA GLN A 27 -11.10 -2.68 -13.74
C GLN A 27 -10.95 -1.32 -13.07
N THR A 28 -10.34 -1.31 -11.88
CA THR A 28 -10.16 -0.08 -11.10
C THR A 28 -9.17 0.86 -11.78
N MET A 29 -8.03 0.35 -12.28
CA MET A 29 -7.08 1.19 -13.03
C MET A 29 -7.64 1.68 -14.36
N GLN A 30 -8.47 0.90 -15.03
CA GLN A 30 -9.12 1.33 -16.27
C GLN A 30 -10.02 2.56 -16.03
N SER A 31 -10.84 2.54 -14.99
CA SER A 31 -11.71 3.68 -14.62
C SER A 31 -10.88 4.89 -14.17
N LEU A 32 -9.86 4.69 -13.33
CA LEU A 32 -8.96 5.76 -12.86
C LEU A 32 -8.25 6.49 -14.01
N VAL A 33 -7.72 5.74 -14.98
CA VAL A 33 -7.02 6.33 -16.13
C VAL A 33 -8.00 7.04 -17.06
N ARG A 34 -9.17 6.45 -17.33
CA ARG A 34 -10.20 7.04 -18.19
C ARG A 34 -10.72 8.38 -17.65
N GLU A 35 -10.96 8.45 -16.35
CA GLU A 35 -11.53 9.65 -15.72
C GLU A 35 -10.45 10.69 -15.37
N HIS A 36 -9.16 10.34 -15.48
CA HIS A 36 -8.00 11.13 -15.03
C HIS A 36 -8.05 11.58 -13.56
N VAL A 37 -9.00 11.06 -12.78
CA VAL A 37 -9.14 11.37 -11.37
C VAL A 37 -8.31 10.37 -10.58
N PHE A 38 -7.67 10.83 -9.51
CA PHE A 38 -7.05 9.93 -8.54
C PHE A 38 -5.90 9.07 -9.10
N LEU A 39 -5.28 9.42 -10.23
CA LEU A 39 -4.11 8.74 -10.80
C LEU A 39 -2.95 8.60 -9.80
N TRP A 40 -2.82 9.52 -8.85
CA TRP A 40 -1.84 9.42 -7.75
C TRP A 40 -2.06 8.19 -6.85
N LEU A 41 -3.25 7.59 -6.83
CA LEU A 41 -3.53 6.35 -6.08
C LEU A 41 -2.82 5.13 -6.72
N ALA A 42 -2.29 5.25 -7.94
CA ALA A 42 -1.36 4.26 -8.49
C ALA A 42 -0.04 4.17 -7.70
N LEU A 43 0.30 5.22 -6.93
CA LEU A 43 1.45 5.24 -6.01
C LEU A 43 1.06 4.73 -4.60
N LEU A 44 -0.17 4.26 -4.40
CA LEU A 44 -0.62 3.75 -3.12
C LEU A 44 0.27 2.60 -2.58
N PRO A 45 0.73 1.62 -3.38
CA PRO A 45 1.66 0.61 -2.88
C PRO A 45 2.96 1.20 -2.34
N THR A 46 3.52 2.22 -3.01
CA THR A 46 4.70 2.94 -2.49
C THR A 46 4.41 3.71 -1.20
N ALA A 47 3.26 4.36 -1.08
CA ALA A 47 2.87 5.06 0.15
C ALA A 47 2.68 4.07 1.32
N VAL A 48 2.00 2.95 1.07
CA VAL A 48 1.82 1.86 2.03
C VAL A 48 3.18 1.28 2.43
N PHE A 49 4.09 1.09 1.49
CA PHE A 49 5.44 0.60 1.75
C PHE A 49 6.23 1.54 2.67
N VAL A 50 6.24 2.83 2.38
CA VAL A 50 6.95 3.84 3.20
C VAL A 50 6.36 3.91 4.61
N LEU A 51 5.04 3.93 4.74
CA LEU A 51 4.36 3.94 6.03
C LEU A 51 4.62 2.65 6.81
N ALA A 52 4.53 1.49 6.16
CA ALA A 52 4.82 0.21 6.79
C ALA A 52 6.28 0.15 7.27
N LYS A 53 7.24 0.64 6.48
CA LYS A 53 8.66 0.72 6.87
C LYS A 53 8.88 1.69 8.04
N ALA A 54 8.19 2.84 8.04
CA ALA A 54 8.28 3.80 9.14
C ALA A 54 7.73 3.19 10.44
N VAL A 55 6.54 2.60 10.40
CA VAL A 55 5.95 1.88 11.54
C VAL A 55 6.86 0.73 11.99
N TRP A 56 7.44 0.00 11.04
CA TRP A 56 8.38 -1.08 11.34
C TRP A 56 9.57 -0.59 12.16
N PHE A 57 10.27 0.45 11.67
CA PHE A 57 11.49 0.95 12.28
C PHE A 57 11.25 1.67 13.60
N PHE A 58 10.19 2.49 13.67
CA PHE A 58 9.93 3.35 14.83
C PHE A 58 9.07 2.71 15.91
N VAL A 59 8.27 1.69 15.59
CA VAL A 59 7.31 1.09 16.53
C VAL A 59 7.65 -0.38 16.76
N LEU A 60 7.71 -1.16 15.68
CA LEU A 60 7.78 -2.63 15.78
C LEU A 60 9.15 -3.10 16.28
N VAL A 61 10.25 -2.60 15.71
CA VAL A 61 11.61 -2.91 16.16
C VAL A 61 11.87 -2.56 17.64
N PRO A 62 11.56 -1.35 18.14
CA PRO A 62 11.80 -1.02 19.54
C PRO A 62 10.92 -1.81 20.51
N ILE A 63 9.65 -2.05 20.19
CA ILE A 63 8.75 -2.86 21.03
C ILE A 63 9.26 -4.30 21.14
N VAL A 64 9.65 -4.91 20.02
CA VAL A 64 10.15 -6.29 20.02
C VAL A 64 11.47 -6.41 20.78
N ARG A 65 12.38 -5.43 20.61
CA ARG A 65 13.62 -5.35 21.40
C ARG A 65 13.35 -5.17 22.89
N TYR A 66 12.34 -4.38 23.25
CA TYR A 66 11.95 -4.13 24.64
C TYR A 66 11.31 -5.36 25.30
N ILE A 67 10.41 -6.06 24.60
CA ILE A 67 9.64 -7.18 25.18
C ILE A 67 10.45 -8.48 25.20
N PHE A 68 11.17 -8.80 24.11
CA PHE A 68 11.74 -10.13 23.91
C PHE A 68 13.25 -10.21 24.15
N SER A 69 13.94 -9.10 24.43
CA SER A 69 15.40 -9.09 24.65
C SER A 69 16.15 -9.93 23.61
N CYS A 70 15.76 -9.83 22.32
CA CYS A 70 16.26 -10.67 21.21
C CYS A 70 17.77 -10.60 20.95
N SER A 71 18.56 -9.93 21.81
CA SER A 71 20.01 -10.06 21.83
C SER A 71 20.53 -11.29 22.58
N THR A 72 19.68 -12.01 23.35
CA THR A 72 20.13 -13.10 24.24
C THR A 72 19.42 -14.44 24.06
N SER A 73 18.24 -14.48 23.44
CA SER A 73 17.51 -15.74 23.21
C SER A 73 17.13 -15.89 21.74
N GLY A 74 17.44 -17.04 21.14
CA GLY A 74 17.05 -17.41 19.79
C GLY A 74 15.55 -17.71 19.71
N PHE A 75 14.73 -16.69 19.92
CA PHE A 75 13.28 -16.83 19.94
C PHE A 75 12.72 -16.76 18.52
N PHE A 76 11.93 -17.77 18.14
CA PHE A 76 11.33 -17.95 16.81
C PHE A 76 10.53 -16.72 16.32
N GLY A 77 10.03 -15.89 17.24
CA GLY A 77 9.33 -14.65 16.93
C GLY A 77 10.20 -13.63 16.19
N CYS A 78 11.51 -13.56 16.46
CA CYS A 78 12.39 -12.58 15.81
C CYS A 78 12.71 -12.93 14.34
N ASP A 79 12.70 -14.21 13.98
CA ASP A 79 12.83 -14.66 12.60
C ASP A 79 11.52 -14.49 11.80
N LEU A 80 10.37 -14.77 12.43
CA LEU A 80 9.05 -14.60 11.80
C LEU A 80 8.78 -13.14 11.42
N ILE A 81 9.22 -12.22 12.27
CA ILE A 81 9.17 -10.77 12.07
C ILE A 81 9.94 -10.39 10.79
N SER A 82 11.18 -10.85 10.65
CA SER A 82 12.00 -10.59 9.46
C SER A 82 11.38 -11.20 8.18
N PHE A 83 10.77 -12.38 8.29
CA PHE A 83 10.04 -13.03 7.19
C PHE A 83 8.84 -12.19 6.72
N ILE A 84 7.97 -11.75 7.63
CA ILE A 84 6.79 -10.93 7.29
C ILE A 84 7.20 -9.60 6.67
N ALA A 85 8.25 -8.96 7.18
CA ALA A 85 8.77 -7.72 6.60
C ALA A 85 9.22 -7.89 5.16
N ASN A 86 10.03 -8.92 4.87
CA ASN A 86 10.51 -9.21 3.53
C ASN A 86 9.37 -9.61 2.59
N TRP A 87 8.39 -10.39 3.06
CA TRP A 87 7.20 -10.74 2.30
C TRP A 87 6.38 -9.50 1.93
N LEU A 88 6.17 -8.58 2.87
CA LEU A 88 5.43 -7.33 2.63
C LEU A 88 6.17 -6.42 1.65
N VAL A 89 7.51 -6.35 1.73
CA VAL A 89 8.34 -5.63 0.75
C VAL A 89 8.13 -6.19 -0.65
N LEU A 90 8.26 -7.52 -0.81
CA LEU A 90 8.07 -8.18 -2.10
C LEU A 90 6.66 -7.93 -2.64
N PHE A 91 5.63 -8.10 -1.80
CA PHE A 91 4.24 -7.83 -2.17
C PHE A 91 4.07 -6.39 -2.68
N CYS A 92 4.56 -5.39 -1.95
CA CYS A 92 4.46 -3.99 -2.37
C CYS A 92 5.20 -3.70 -3.69
N VAL A 93 6.39 -4.26 -3.88
CA VAL A 93 7.18 -4.08 -5.12
C VAL A 93 6.44 -4.69 -6.32
N TYR A 94 6.01 -5.94 -6.22
CA TYR A 94 5.26 -6.61 -7.29
C TYR A 94 3.97 -5.87 -7.60
N TRP A 95 3.24 -5.44 -6.57
CA TRP A 95 1.99 -4.71 -6.75
C TRP A 95 2.23 -3.34 -7.40
N GLN A 96 3.31 -2.63 -7.06
CA GLN A 96 3.68 -1.37 -7.71
C GLN A 96 4.02 -1.56 -9.19
N ILE A 97 4.77 -2.61 -9.55
CA ILE A 97 5.09 -2.95 -10.94
C ILE A 97 3.80 -3.24 -11.72
N LEU A 98 2.88 -4.01 -11.14
CA LEU A 98 1.60 -4.35 -11.76
C LEU A 98 0.73 -3.10 -12.01
N LEU A 99 0.60 -2.21 -11.02
CA LEU A 99 -0.16 -0.98 -11.18
C LEU A 99 0.48 -0.05 -12.21
N LEU A 100 1.81 0.10 -12.22
CA LEU A 100 2.52 0.89 -13.23
C LEU A 100 2.28 0.34 -14.64
N TYR A 101 2.41 -0.98 -14.82
CA TYR A 101 2.13 -1.64 -16.09
C TYR A 101 0.70 -1.37 -16.57
N LEU A 102 -0.30 -1.54 -15.69
CA LEU A 102 -1.70 -1.27 -16.04
C LEU A 102 -1.94 0.22 -16.34
N THR A 103 -1.32 1.12 -15.59
CA THR A 103 -1.40 2.57 -15.84
C THR A 103 -0.90 2.89 -17.25
N LEU A 104 0.30 2.45 -17.61
CA LEU A 104 0.89 2.70 -18.92
C LEU A 104 0.04 2.09 -20.03
N ARG A 105 -0.41 0.84 -19.85
CA ARG A 105 -1.25 0.14 -20.82
C ARG A 105 -2.52 0.92 -21.14
N PHE A 106 -3.26 1.36 -20.12
CA PHE A 106 -4.50 2.11 -20.34
C PHE A 106 -4.23 3.55 -20.80
N ALA A 107 -3.16 4.19 -20.34
CA ALA A 107 -2.80 5.53 -20.77
C ALA A 107 -2.48 5.58 -22.27
N ILE A 108 -1.87 4.52 -22.81
CA ILE A 108 -1.66 4.38 -24.25
C ILE A 108 -3.00 4.10 -24.96
N ALA A 109 -3.80 3.18 -24.45
CA ALA A 109 -5.06 2.77 -25.08
C ALA A 109 -6.15 3.87 -25.13
N PHE A 110 -6.11 4.85 -24.21
CA PHE A 110 -7.04 5.98 -24.19
C PHE A 110 -6.48 7.27 -24.77
N ARG A 111 -5.25 7.24 -25.31
CA ARG A 111 -4.64 8.38 -26.02
C ARG A 111 -5.10 8.46 -27.48
N GLU A 112 -5.60 7.35 -28.03
CA GLU A 112 -6.30 7.26 -29.32
C GLU A 112 -7.77 7.68 -29.16
#